data_AF-A0A1L7I789-F1
#
_entry.id   AF-A0A1L7I789-F1
#
_cell.length_a   1.000
_cell.length_b   1.000
_cell.length_c   1.000
_cell.angle_alpha   90.00
_cell.angle_beta   90.00
_cell.angle_gamma   90.00
#
_symmetry.space_group_name_H-M   'P 1'
#
loop_
_entity.id
_entity.type
_entity.pdbx_description
1 polymer ?
#
loop_
_entity_poly.entity_id
_entity_poly.type
_entity_poly.pdbx_seq_one_letter_code
_entity_poly.pdbx_strand_id
1 'polypeptide(L)'
;MRKACYLLILIASLQKFTAQETINAFDPNSFILGGDQQSVGATVQVQPISLIDLEPDPFSAAAGGGETLEAGNPFTGGGPGASSGDFWVNFTWRSLNYQNARIFVRASQPIPAGMSIQLQIINTANIGGDYNPNPNYNPVNLSTSEQVIVYDFANGYSGDGEGTGYQVQYMIQNPEALSLPPGFEILFEIR
;
A
#
# COMPACT_ATOMS: atom_id res chain seq x y z
N MET A 1 -63.94 55.15 21.27
CA MET A 1 -63.81 53.96 20.39
C MET A 1 -62.66 54.19 19.43
N ARG A 2 -61.62 53.33 19.46
CA ARG A 2 -60.59 53.05 18.41
C ARG A 2 -59.37 52.38 19.08
N LYS A 3 -59.56 51.13 19.54
CA LYS A 3 -58.49 50.21 19.92
C LYS A 3 -58.64 48.97 19.04
N ALA A 4 -58.27 49.08 17.76
CA ALA A 4 -58.37 47.95 16.82
C ALA A 4 -57.48 48.13 15.58
N CYS A 5 -56.29 48.74 15.70
CA CYS A 5 -55.38 48.87 14.54
C CYS A 5 -53.93 48.41 14.78
N TYR A 6 -53.55 48.04 16.02
CA TYR A 6 -52.16 47.64 16.31
C TYR A 6 -51.93 46.13 16.33
N LEU A 7 -52.99 45.31 16.24
CA LEU A 7 -52.86 43.85 16.35
C LEU A 7 -52.53 43.16 15.01
N LEU A 8 -52.79 43.82 13.87
CA LEU A 8 -52.61 43.20 12.54
C LEU A 8 -51.18 43.33 12.00
N ILE A 9 -50.36 44.24 12.52
CA ILE A 9 -48.97 44.45 12.09
C ILE A 9 -47.99 43.51 12.81
N LEU A 10 -48.34 43.02 14.01
CA LEU A 10 -47.46 42.14 14.77
C LEU A 10 -47.44 40.69 14.25
N ILE A 11 -48.54 40.21 13.64
CA ILE A 11 -48.69 38.82 13.20
C ILE A 11 -47.95 38.54 11.87
N ALA A 12 -47.70 39.56 11.04
CA ALA A 12 -46.94 39.41 9.79
C ALA A 12 -45.42 39.27 10.01
N SER A 13 -44.91 39.51 11.23
CA SER A 13 -43.47 39.48 11.53
C SER A 13 -42.94 38.11 12.00
N LEU A 14 -43.80 37.09 12.09
CA LEU A 14 -43.45 35.75 12.62
C LEU A 14 -43.43 34.64 11.55
N GLN A 15 -43.60 34.97 10.27
CA GLN A 15 -43.40 33.98 9.21
C GLN A 15 -41.91 33.82 8.93
N LYS A 16 -41.31 32.79 9.54
CA LYS A 16 -40.00 32.29 9.12
C LYS A 16 -40.15 31.70 7.72
N PHE A 17 -39.82 32.49 6.71
CA PHE A 17 -39.58 31.98 5.37
C PHE A 17 -38.29 31.16 5.42
N THR A 18 -38.40 29.84 5.53
CA THR A 18 -37.27 28.95 5.26
C THR A 18 -37.17 28.83 3.74
N ALA A 19 -36.39 29.71 3.11
CA ALA A 19 -35.95 29.48 1.76
C ALA A 19 -34.99 28.27 1.79
N GLN A 20 -35.36 27.18 1.12
CA GLN A 20 -34.41 26.12 0.82
C GLN A 20 -33.55 26.62 -0.35
N GLU A 21 -32.26 26.81 -0.11
CA GLU A 21 -31.32 27.21 -1.15
C GLU A 21 -30.92 25.97 -1.96
N THR A 22 -31.20 25.97 -3.26
CA THR A 22 -30.77 24.92 -4.19
C THR A 22 -29.48 25.37 -4.85
N ILE A 23 -28.39 24.62 -4.65
CA ILE A 23 -27.12 24.88 -5.32
C ILE A 23 -27.26 24.49 -6.79
N ASN A 24 -27.10 25.47 -7.69
CA ASN A 24 -26.95 25.19 -9.12
C ASN A 24 -25.50 24.76 -9.40
N ALA A 25 -25.28 23.46 -9.57
CA ALA A 25 -23.96 22.90 -9.87
C ALA A 25 -23.35 23.36 -11.21
N PHE A 26 -24.14 23.97 -12.10
CA PHE A 26 -23.68 24.51 -13.38
C PHE A 26 -23.29 25.99 -13.31
N ASP A 27 -23.63 26.70 -12.24
CA ASP A 27 -23.20 28.08 -11.99
C ASP A 27 -23.02 28.33 -10.48
N PRO A 28 -21.87 27.92 -9.91
CA PRO A 28 -21.60 28.04 -8.48
C PRO A 28 -21.45 29.50 -8.01
N ASN A 29 -21.31 30.47 -8.93
CA ASN A 29 -21.20 31.90 -8.60
C ASN A 29 -22.56 32.58 -8.43
N SER A 30 -23.65 31.92 -8.85
CA SER A 30 -25.03 32.39 -8.64
C SER A 30 -25.51 32.24 -7.18
N PHE A 31 -24.70 31.60 -6.35
CA PHE A 31 -25.00 31.34 -4.94
C PHE A 31 -24.61 32.56 -4.07
N ILE A 32 -25.62 33.35 -3.67
CA ILE A 32 -25.43 34.45 -2.72
C ILE A 32 -25.61 33.90 -1.30
N LEU A 33 -24.50 33.68 -0.59
CA LEU A 33 -24.49 33.36 0.84
C LEU A 33 -24.91 34.60 1.66
N GLY A 34 -26.21 34.79 1.85
CA GLY A 34 -26.79 35.85 2.68
C GLY A 34 -26.73 35.57 4.19
N GLY A 35 -25.80 34.75 4.65
CA GLY A 35 -25.64 34.33 6.05
C GLY A 35 -24.21 34.51 6.56
N ASP A 36 -24.07 34.64 7.87
CA ASP A 36 -22.81 34.72 8.59
C ASP A 36 -21.90 33.53 8.21
N GLN A 37 -20.89 33.78 7.37
CA GLN A 37 -19.96 32.77 6.88
C GLN A 37 -19.01 32.37 8.02
N GLN A 38 -19.45 31.41 8.82
CA GLN A 38 -18.66 30.85 9.92
C GLN A 38 -17.72 29.76 9.37
N SER A 39 -16.43 29.86 9.65
CA SER A 39 -15.49 28.77 9.42
C SER A 39 -15.55 27.80 10.59
N VAL A 40 -15.81 26.53 10.32
CA VAL A 40 -15.70 25.45 11.32
C VAL A 40 -14.43 24.69 11.04
N GLY A 41 -13.48 24.73 11.98
CA GLY A 41 -12.29 23.90 11.91
C GLY A 41 -12.64 22.43 12.08
N ALA A 42 -12.24 21.60 11.12
CA ALA A 42 -12.29 20.15 11.25
C ALA A 42 -10.87 19.62 11.52
N THR A 43 -10.74 18.67 12.44
CA THR A 43 -9.48 17.93 12.65
C THR A 43 -9.66 16.51 12.17
N VAL A 44 -8.82 16.08 11.22
CA VAL A 44 -8.75 14.68 10.77
C VAL A 44 -7.48 14.08 11.35
N GLN A 45 -7.63 13.07 12.20
CA GLN A 45 -6.52 12.27 12.69
C GLN A 45 -6.39 11.00 11.86
N VAL A 46 -5.32 10.92 11.08
CA VAL A 46 -4.98 9.71 10.31
C VAL A 46 -4.13 8.82 11.21
N GLN A 47 -4.61 7.60 11.43
CA GLN A 47 -3.91 6.57 12.20
C GLN A 47 -2.64 6.09 11.46
N PRO A 48 -1.72 5.41 12.16
CA PRO A 48 -0.61 4.72 11.50
C PRO A 48 -1.09 3.74 10.46
N ILE A 49 -0.35 3.64 9.36
CA ILE A 49 -0.66 2.78 8.22
C ILE A 49 0.62 2.05 7.83
N SER A 50 0.47 0.75 7.58
CA SER A 50 1.52 -0.13 7.10
C SER A 50 0.91 -1.04 6.05
N LEU A 51 1.22 -0.77 4.78
CA LEU A 51 0.77 -1.56 3.65
C LEU A 51 1.97 -1.95 2.83
N ILE A 52 1.98 -3.21 2.41
CA ILE A 52 2.95 -3.76 1.47
C ILE A 52 2.17 -4.43 0.36
N ASP A 53 2.63 -4.25 -0.86
CA ASP A 53 2.04 -4.86 -2.04
C ASP A 53 3.13 -5.45 -2.93
N LEU A 54 2.82 -6.57 -3.58
CA LEU A 54 3.77 -7.34 -4.38
C LEU A 54 3.26 -7.39 -5.83
N GLU A 55 4.02 -6.79 -6.73
CA GLU A 55 3.68 -6.67 -8.14
C GLU A 55 4.60 -7.57 -8.98
N PRO A 56 4.07 -8.45 -9.85
CA PRO A 56 4.90 -9.29 -10.69
C PRO A 56 5.70 -8.43 -11.69
N ASP A 57 6.94 -8.82 -11.99
CA ASP A 57 7.68 -8.27 -13.13
C ASP A 57 7.39 -9.13 -14.37
N PRO A 58 6.63 -8.63 -15.37
CA PRO A 58 6.23 -9.39 -16.56
C PRO A 58 7.41 -9.73 -17.47
N PHE A 59 8.58 -9.12 -17.26
CA PHE A 59 9.81 -9.43 -17.97
C PHE A 59 10.68 -10.45 -17.22
N SER A 60 10.31 -10.84 -16.01
CA SER A 60 11.02 -11.87 -15.26
C SER A 60 10.77 -13.26 -15.83
N ALA A 61 11.82 -13.86 -16.38
CA ALA A 61 11.76 -15.13 -17.12
C ALA A 61 11.72 -16.39 -16.22
N ALA A 62 11.21 -16.31 -14.99
CA ALA A 62 11.11 -17.49 -14.10
C ALA A 62 9.69 -17.82 -13.65
N ALA A 63 8.86 -18.12 -14.63
CA ALA A 63 8.08 -19.33 -14.52
C ALA A 63 8.73 -20.36 -15.44
N GLY A 64 9.07 -21.53 -14.92
CA GLY A 64 9.40 -22.68 -15.76
C GLY A 64 8.32 -22.83 -16.82
N GLY A 65 8.71 -22.64 -18.09
CA GLY A 65 7.94 -22.84 -19.31
C GLY A 65 6.43 -22.65 -19.22
N GLY A 66 5.93 -21.45 -19.57
CA GLY A 66 4.69 -21.23 -20.34
C GLY A 66 3.35 -21.79 -19.84
N GLU A 67 3.32 -22.54 -18.74
CA GLU A 67 2.15 -23.20 -18.19
C GLU A 67 1.98 -22.69 -16.76
N THR A 68 0.77 -22.24 -16.44
CA THR A 68 0.37 -21.83 -15.09
C THR A 68 0.48 -23.03 -14.16
N LEU A 69 1.64 -23.23 -13.54
CA LEU A 69 1.78 -24.22 -12.47
C LEU A 69 0.89 -23.80 -11.30
N GLU A 70 -0.06 -24.66 -10.97
CA GLU A 70 -0.90 -24.51 -9.78
C GLU A 70 -0.03 -24.37 -8.53
N ALA A 71 -0.36 -23.40 -7.67
CA ALA A 71 0.33 -23.21 -6.41
C ALA A 71 0.31 -24.50 -5.59
N GLY A 72 1.47 -24.96 -5.12
CA GLY A 72 1.62 -26.20 -4.35
C GLY A 72 2.23 -27.36 -5.13
N ASN A 73 2.40 -27.25 -6.45
CA ASN A 73 3.23 -28.20 -7.18
C ASN A 73 4.73 -27.95 -6.89
N PRO A 74 5.54 -29.02 -6.80
CA PRO A 74 6.99 -28.86 -6.68
C PRO A 74 7.52 -28.02 -7.82
N PHE A 75 8.46 -27.14 -7.51
CA PHE A 75 9.19 -26.38 -8.52
C PHE A 75 9.95 -27.37 -9.43
N THR A 76 9.51 -27.53 -10.68
CA THR A 76 10.06 -28.47 -11.67
C THR A 76 11.03 -27.79 -12.64
N GLY A 77 11.83 -26.82 -12.17
CA GLY A 77 12.99 -26.33 -12.91
C GLY A 77 14.00 -27.45 -13.11
N GLY A 78 13.84 -28.22 -14.18
CA GLY A 78 14.63 -29.41 -14.49
C GLY A 78 16.06 -29.06 -14.88
N GLY A 79 16.95 -29.04 -13.90
CA GLY A 79 18.39 -28.99 -14.10
C GLY A 79 19.12 -28.54 -12.82
N PRO A 80 20.43 -28.81 -12.68
CA PRO A 80 21.24 -28.40 -11.52
C PRO A 80 21.46 -26.88 -11.39
N GLY A 81 20.72 -26.06 -12.14
CA GLY A 81 20.84 -24.61 -12.17
C GLY A 81 19.86 -23.93 -11.23
N ALA A 82 20.26 -22.78 -10.69
CA ALA A 82 19.36 -21.93 -9.92
C ALA A 82 18.28 -21.32 -10.84
N SER A 83 17.05 -21.21 -10.34
CA SER A 83 15.98 -20.47 -11.03
C SER A 83 15.81 -19.11 -10.40
N SER A 84 15.67 -18.07 -11.22
CA SER A 84 15.62 -16.68 -10.77
C SER A 84 14.53 -15.87 -11.45
N GLY A 85 13.69 -15.20 -10.67
CA GLY A 85 12.69 -14.25 -11.17
C GLY A 85 12.70 -12.98 -10.35
N ASP A 86 11.96 -11.99 -10.82
CA ASP A 86 11.94 -10.64 -10.26
C ASP A 86 10.49 -10.21 -9.99
N PHE A 87 10.28 -9.39 -8.97
CA PHE A 87 9.00 -8.75 -8.65
C PHE A 87 9.27 -7.42 -7.96
N TRP A 88 8.27 -6.55 -7.91
CA TRP A 88 8.33 -5.25 -7.25
C TRP A 88 7.64 -5.30 -5.89
N VAL A 89 8.29 -4.73 -4.88
CA VAL A 89 7.71 -4.50 -3.56
C VAL A 89 7.32 -3.03 -3.46
N ASN A 90 6.02 -2.78 -3.38
CA ASN A 90 5.44 -1.48 -3.13
C ASN A 90 5.05 -1.35 -1.65
N PHE A 91 5.06 -0.13 -1.14
CA PHE A 91 4.68 0.12 0.24
C PHE A 91 3.98 1.46 0.44
N THR A 92 3.19 1.53 1.50
CA THR A 92 2.74 2.77 2.13
C THR A 92 2.99 2.67 3.63
N TRP A 93 3.77 3.61 4.16
CA TRP A 93 4.11 3.67 5.57
C TRP A 93 3.83 5.04 6.17
N ARG A 94 3.15 5.02 7.31
CA ARG A 94 2.93 6.17 8.17
C ARG A 94 3.01 5.72 9.62
N SER A 95 4.01 6.20 10.34
CA SER A 95 4.13 6.04 11.79
C SER A 95 3.61 7.27 12.55
N LEU A 96 3.34 7.08 13.85
CA LEU A 96 3.24 8.19 14.78
C LEU A 96 4.64 8.80 14.98
N ASN A 97 4.71 10.13 15.09
CA ASN A 97 5.94 10.86 15.42
C ASN A 97 7.11 10.65 14.44
N TYR A 98 6.83 10.27 13.18
CA TYR A 98 7.85 10.09 12.14
C TYR A 98 8.96 9.08 12.51
N GLN A 99 8.60 8.01 13.23
CA GLN A 99 9.49 6.89 13.43
C GLN A 99 9.83 6.20 12.09
N ASN A 100 11.10 5.89 11.91
CA ASN A 100 11.59 5.10 10.80
C ASN A 100 11.14 3.64 10.94
N ALA A 101 10.98 2.97 9.80
CA ALA A 101 10.67 1.56 9.71
C ALA A 101 11.68 0.82 8.85
N ARG A 102 11.56 -0.51 8.83
CA ARG A 102 12.32 -1.46 8.03
C ARG A 102 11.37 -2.45 7.38
N ILE A 103 11.76 -2.95 6.20
CA ILE A 103 11.05 -4.07 5.57
C ILE A 103 11.81 -5.35 5.89
N PHE A 104 11.11 -6.28 6.51
CA PHE A 104 11.58 -7.61 6.85
C PHE A 104 10.98 -8.65 5.92
N VAL A 105 11.71 -9.73 5.71
CA VAL A 105 11.23 -10.92 5.01
C VAL A 105 11.56 -12.19 5.80
N ARG A 106 10.65 -13.16 5.80
CA ARG A 106 10.86 -14.49 6.39
C ARG A 106 10.00 -15.55 5.71
N ALA A 107 10.38 -16.81 5.84
CA ALA A 107 9.51 -17.93 5.52
C ALA A 107 8.52 -18.18 6.67
N SER A 108 7.30 -18.59 6.34
CA SER A 108 6.31 -19.02 7.33
C SER A 108 6.67 -20.37 7.97
N GLN A 109 7.44 -21.20 7.26
CA GLN A 109 7.83 -22.55 7.66
C GLN A 109 9.31 -22.82 7.29
N PRO A 110 9.97 -23.82 7.91
CA PRO A 110 11.34 -24.20 7.54
C PRO A 110 11.46 -24.58 6.07
N ILE A 111 12.51 -24.09 5.41
CA ILE A 111 12.88 -24.53 4.06
C ILE A 111 13.48 -25.94 4.16
N PRO A 112 13.07 -26.90 3.32
CA PRO A 112 13.63 -28.25 3.31
C PRO A 112 15.16 -28.24 3.17
N ALA A 113 15.84 -29.13 3.91
CA ALA A 113 17.29 -29.29 3.77
C ALA A 113 17.66 -29.66 2.33
N GLY A 114 18.70 -29.05 1.78
CA GLY A 114 19.08 -29.22 0.37
C GLY A 114 18.39 -28.24 -0.59
N MET A 115 17.41 -27.46 -0.13
CA MET A 115 16.84 -26.33 -0.85
C MET A 115 17.31 -25.00 -0.24
N SER A 116 17.58 -24.00 -1.08
CA SER A 116 17.83 -22.62 -0.62
C SER A 116 17.04 -21.61 -1.45
N ILE A 117 16.49 -20.61 -0.77
CA ILE A 117 15.82 -19.47 -1.40
C ILE A 117 16.58 -18.21 -0.98
N GLN A 118 17.06 -17.45 -1.95
CA GLN A 118 17.71 -16.16 -1.75
C GLN A 118 16.84 -15.04 -2.30
N LEU A 119 16.84 -13.90 -1.63
CA LEU A 119 16.18 -12.67 -2.09
C LEU A 119 17.22 -11.56 -2.13
N GLN A 120 17.19 -10.72 -3.15
CA GLN A 120 18.09 -9.58 -3.28
C GLN A 120 17.33 -8.41 -3.89
N ILE A 121 17.42 -7.22 -3.30
CA ILE A 121 16.99 -6.01 -4.01
C ILE A 121 18.04 -5.71 -5.08
N ILE A 122 17.62 -5.64 -6.33
CA ILE A 122 18.50 -5.37 -7.49
C ILE A 122 18.34 -3.95 -8.02
N ASN A 123 17.20 -3.32 -7.76
CA ASN A 123 16.90 -1.97 -8.23
C ASN A 123 15.87 -1.27 -7.32
N THR A 124 15.81 0.06 -7.42
CA THR A 124 14.79 0.88 -6.76
C THR A 124 14.28 1.93 -7.72
N ALA A 125 12.97 2.15 -7.71
CA ALA A 125 12.34 3.19 -8.50
C ALA A 125 11.32 3.95 -7.66
N ASN A 126 11.23 5.25 -7.86
CA ASN A 126 10.25 6.09 -7.18
C ASN A 126 9.46 6.84 -8.27
N ILE A 127 8.42 6.18 -8.78
CA ILE A 127 7.53 6.73 -9.80
C ILE A 127 6.19 7.03 -9.13
N GLY A 128 5.89 8.32 -8.93
CA GLY A 128 4.65 8.75 -8.30
C GLY A 128 4.58 8.57 -6.77
N GLY A 129 5.64 8.04 -6.16
CA GLY A 129 5.81 7.93 -4.71
C GLY A 129 6.50 9.14 -4.07
N ASP A 130 6.58 9.10 -2.75
CA ASP A 130 7.37 10.01 -1.92
C ASP A 130 8.03 9.21 -0.80
N TYR A 131 9.28 8.83 -1.00
CA TYR A 131 10.12 8.15 -0.02
C TYR A 131 11.60 8.29 -0.40
N ASN A 132 12.48 8.14 0.60
CA ASN A 132 13.92 8.01 0.37
C ASN A 132 14.31 6.52 0.41
N PRO A 133 14.72 5.91 -0.71
CA PRO A 133 15.06 4.49 -0.75
C PRO A 133 16.31 4.20 0.09
N ASN A 134 16.26 3.13 0.88
CA ASN A 134 17.40 2.64 1.67
C ASN A 134 17.47 1.10 1.65
N PRO A 135 17.64 0.48 0.47
CA PRO A 135 17.62 -0.96 0.31
C PRO A 135 18.89 -1.65 0.85
N ASN A 136 18.74 -2.91 1.25
CA ASN A 136 19.82 -3.85 1.38
C ASN A 136 20.09 -4.53 0.03
N TYR A 137 21.13 -4.11 -0.68
CA TYR A 137 21.52 -4.73 -1.96
C TYR A 137 22.23 -6.08 -1.80
N ASN A 138 22.57 -6.50 -0.58
CA ASN A 138 23.18 -7.82 -0.37
C ASN A 138 22.10 -8.92 -0.42
N PRO A 139 22.37 -10.07 -1.05
CA PRO A 139 21.47 -11.22 -0.99
C PRO A 139 21.22 -11.65 0.46
N VAL A 140 19.97 -11.94 0.79
CA VAL A 140 19.55 -12.52 2.06
C VAL A 140 19.09 -13.96 1.83
N ASN A 141 19.55 -14.87 2.68
CA ASN A 141 19.06 -16.25 2.68
C ASN A 141 17.75 -16.30 3.45
N LEU A 142 16.68 -16.74 2.80
CA LEU A 142 15.38 -16.86 3.43
C LEU A 142 15.42 -17.96 4.49
N SER A 143 14.82 -17.67 5.64
CA SER A 143 14.62 -18.64 6.72
C SER A 143 13.39 -18.24 7.53
N THR A 144 13.05 -19.01 8.55
CA THR A 144 11.99 -18.63 9.51
C THR A 144 12.40 -17.43 10.37
N SER A 145 13.70 -17.10 10.43
CA SER A 145 14.19 -15.90 11.08
C SER A 145 14.12 -14.70 10.13
N GLU A 146 13.69 -13.56 10.67
CA GLU A 146 13.52 -12.32 9.93
C GLU A 146 14.84 -11.82 9.36
N GLN A 147 14.82 -11.46 8.07
CA GLN A 147 15.91 -10.82 7.38
C GLN A 147 15.50 -9.40 6.99
N VAL A 148 16.39 -8.43 7.13
CA VAL A 148 16.11 -7.04 6.72
C VAL A 148 16.48 -6.89 5.24
N ILE A 149 15.52 -6.43 4.44
CA ILE A 149 15.73 -6.12 3.02
C ILE A 149 15.71 -4.62 2.74
N VAL A 150 15.07 -3.80 3.59
CA VAL A 150 15.12 -2.33 3.51
C VAL A 150 15.36 -1.77 4.90
N TYR A 151 16.33 -0.87 5.01
CA TYR A 151 16.72 -0.21 6.25
C TYR A 151 16.01 1.13 6.44
N ASP A 152 15.88 1.54 7.69
CA ASP A 152 15.52 2.87 8.21
C ASP A 152 14.96 3.86 7.17
N PHE A 153 13.69 3.67 6.76
CA PHE A 153 12.95 4.60 5.91
C PHE A 153 11.85 5.32 6.69
N ALA A 154 11.64 6.59 6.38
CA ALA A 154 10.65 7.43 7.05
C ALA A 154 9.24 7.21 6.47
N ASN A 155 8.25 7.95 6.97
CA ASN A 155 6.90 8.00 6.39
C ASN A 155 6.97 8.31 4.90
N GLY A 156 6.20 7.58 4.12
CA GLY A 156 6.25 7.67 2.67
C GLY A 156 5.51 6.53 1.99
N TYR A 157 5.49 6.57 0.66
CA TYR A 157 4.88 5.52 -0.15
C TYR A 157 5.63 5.41 -1.48
N SER A 158 5.67 4.22 -2.06
CA SER A 158 6.36 3.99 -3.34
C SER A 158 5.56 4.42 -4.56
N GLY A 159 4.24 4.54 -4.45
CA GLY A 159 3.34 4.52 -5.60
C GLY A 159 2.75 3.12 -5.77
N ASP A 160 2.14 2.87 -6.92
CA ASP A 160 1.38 1.66 -7.25
C ASP A 160 1.82 1.10 -8.62
N GLY A 161 1.79 -0.22 -8.76
CA GLY A 161 2.09 -0.96 -9.98
C GLY A 161 3.56 -1.32 -10.23
N GLU A 162 3.78 -1.94 -11.39
CA GLU A 162 5.11 -2.35 -11.86
C GLU A 162 6.06 -1.15 -12.04
N GLY A 163 7.34 -1.35 -11.74
CA GLY A 163 8.37 -0.35 -12.02
C GLY A 163 8.50 0.73 -10.95
N THR A 164 7.84 0.56 -9.80
CA THR A 164 8.00 1.43 -8.64
C THR A 164 8.31 0.64 -7.37
N GLY A 165 8.89 1.29 -6.35
CA GLY A 165 9.32 0.66 -5.10
C GLY A 165 10.67 -0.06 -5.22
N TYR A 166 10.75 -1.28 -4.69
CA TYR A 166 11.97 -2.09 -4.65
C TYR A 166 11.84 -3.31 -5.57
N GLN A 167 12.69 -3.44 -6.58
CA GLN A 167 12.73 -4.63 -7.43
C GLN A 167 13.54 -5.71 -6.69
N VAL A 168 12.88 -6.82 -6.37
CA VAL A 168 13.46 -7.96 -5.68
C VAL A 168 13.65 -9.09 -6.67
N GLN A 169 14.89 -9.55 -6.81
CA GLN A 169 15.21 -10.81 -7.45
C GLN A 169 15.18 -11.93 -6.42
N TYR A 170 14.50 -13.03 -6.74
CA TYR A 170 14.61 -14.27 -6.01
C TYR A 170 15.49 -15.27 -6.75
N MET A 171 16.13 -16.16 -6.00
CA MET A 171 16.88 -17.29 -6.55
C MET A 171 16.57 -18.56 -5.74
N ILE A 172 16.09 -19.60 -6.41
CA ILE A 172 15.79 -20.90 -5.81
C ILE A 172 16.81 -21.92 -6.31
N GLN A 173 17.51 -22.57 -5.37
CA GLN A 173 18.34 -23.74 -5.64
C GLN A 173 17.64 -24.96 -5.02
N ASN A 174 17.27 -25.93 -5.85
CA ASN A 174 16.58 -27.15 -5.43
C ASN A 174 17.15 -28.38 -6.17
N PRO A 175 18.42 -28.75 -5.94
CA PRO A 175 19.09 -29.86 -6.63
C PRO A 175 18.40 -31.20 -6.43
N GLU A 176 17.67 -31.37 -5.33
CA GLU A 176 16.98 -32.62 -4.97
C GLU A 176 15.50 -32.64 -5.41
N ALA A 177 15.03 -31.61 -6.11
CA ALA A 177 13.64 -31.48 -6.56
C ALA A 177 12.60 -31.66 -5.43
N LEU A 178 12.90 -31.13 -4.25
CA LEU A 178 12.04 -31.19 -3.07
C LEU A 178 10.83 -30.27 -3.21
N SER A 179 9.72 -30.66 -2.58
CA SER A 179 8.53 -29.81 -2.44
C SER A 179 8.64 -28.92 -1.20
N LEU A 180 8.12 -27.70 -1.30
CA LEU A 180 7.85 -26.88 -0.11
C LEU A 180 6.71 -27.50 0.71
N PRO A 181 6.70 -27.32 2.05
CA PRO A 181 5.59 -27.76 2.88
C PRO A 181 4.25 -27.16 2.42
N PRO A 182 3.11 -27.87 2.59
CA PRO A 182 1.79 -27.29 2.35
C PRO A 182 1.58 -26.00 3.16
N GLY A 183 1.08 -24.94 2.52
CA GLY A 183 0.90 -23.63 3.15
C GLY A 183 2.20 -22.87 3.41
N PHE A 184 3.29 -23.19 2.70
CA PHE A 184 4.50 -22.38 2.74
C PHE A 184 4.22 -20.99 2.14
N GLU A 185 4.67 -19.95 2.83
CA GLU A 185 4.52 -18.55 2.43
C GLU A 185 5.84 -17.80 2.67
N ILE A 186 6.12 -16.82 1.82
CA ILE A 186 7.15 -15.81 2.05
C ILE A 186 6.43 -14.56 2.56
N LEU A 187 6.77 -14.15 3.77
CA LEU A 187 6.08 -13.08 4.50
C LEU A 187 6.95 -11.83 4.48
N PHE A 188 6.37 -10.73 4.02
CA PHE A 188 6.96 -9.40 4.07
C PHE A 188 6.24 -8.55 5.11
N GLU A 189 6.99 -7.79 5.91
CA GLU A 189 6.43 -6.98 6.98
C GLU A 189 7.20 -5.66 7.15
N ILE A 190 6.48 -4.57 7.39
CA ILE A 190 7.06 -3.27 7.76
C ILE A 190 6.93 -3.07 9.26
N ARG A 191 8.04 -2.77 9.94
CA ARG A 191 8.08 -2.47 11.38
C ARG A 191 9.11 -1.40 11.72
#